data_AF-A0A962T838-F1
#
_entry.id   AF-A0A962T838-F1
#
_cell.length_a   1.000
_cell.length_b   1.000
_cell.length_c   1.000
_cell.angle_alpha   90.00
_cell.angle_beta   90.00
_cell.angle_gamma   90.00
#
_symmetry.space_group_name_H-M   'P 1'
#
loop_
_entity.id
_entity.type
_entity.pdbx_description
1 polymer ?
#
loop_
_entity_poly.entity_id
_entity_poly.type
_entity_poly.pdbx_seq_one_letter_code
_entity_poly.pdbx_strand_id
1 'polypeptide(L)'
;MTDQAQFEGHYAPWQMRRLMVIMHQLPPESIAGKNVIELGCGNAFFGEHFSRLGANVVCVDGRKQHLDAINARVSQAGNIHMLTRLQDLDSDFDNLGTYDYVLDLGLLYHLEQPERHIANVARLMHDDSVLILESLVCNFDGPYAVTVNESGYDQSLTDKARILSPCSVEAAMADSGLTFTDISSSRLTSAFHCYDWQLDRSGKLHDDNGLYFRKMWFARKAADADNPESATAQATQARLATLRSQLNDAQTELARQKTKYATLEAELDAARAENHALCEQHGQLTETLSRYSTSEREQALATIAQLVRRYRTQPFRLGLFGAGEHTHWLFENSELSVMQPRVLLDNDRAKWHLRYRDIPVTSPQTLNDWDLDVILVSSRHSERAISEQLRQSASPTLEIATLYGRY
;
A
#
# COMPACT_ATOMS: atom_id res chain seq x y z
N MET A 1 -17.54 12.77 -21.36
CA MET A 1 -17.21 12.32 -19.98
C MET A 1 -17.50 13.49 -19.07
N THR A 2 -17.98 13.27 -17.86
CA THR A 2 -18.14 14.37 -16.88
C THR A 2 -16.75 14.93 -16.53
N ASP A 3 -16.61 16.24 -16.36
CA ASP A 3 -15.33 16.90 -16.00
C ASP A 3 -14.72 16.30 -14.72
N GLN A 4 -15.54 15.72 -13.84
CA GLN A 4 -15.09 15.02 -12.64
C GLN A 4 -14.26 13.76 -12.94
N ALA A 5 -14.62 13.00 -13.98
CA ALA A 5 -13.91 11.77 -14.37
C ALA A 5 -12.49 12.05 -14.89
N GLN A 6 -12.21 13.29 -15.31
CA GLN A 6 -10.90 13.71 -15.81
C GLN A 6 -9.89 13.99 -14.69
N PHE A 7 -10.33 14.16 -13.45
CA PHE A 7 -9.48 14.33 -12.27
C PHE A 7 -9.51 13.12 -11.33
N GLU A 8 -9.97 11.96 -11.82
CA GLU A 8 -10.00 10.69 -11.09
C GLU A 8 -8.74 9.85 -11.37
N GLY A 9 -8.50 8.81 -10.57
CA GLY A 9 -7.35 7.91 -10.71
C GLY A 9 -6.11 8.37 -9.93
N HIS A 10 -4.98 8.59 -10.61
CA HIS A 10 -3.69 8.88 -9.98
C HIS A 10 -3.65 10.22 -9.22
N TYR A 11 -4.53 11.17 -9.57
CA TYR A 11 -4.63 12.46 -8.90
C TYR A 11 -5.06 12.34 -7.45
N ALA A 12 -5.98 11.44 -7.10
CA ALA A 12 -6.51 11.33 -5.74
C ALA A 12 -5.42 11.04 -4.66
N PRO A 13 -4.56 10.01 -4.80
CA PRO A 13 -3.49 9.78 -3.84
C PRO A 13 -2.44 10.89 -3.84
N TRP A 14 -2.16 11.51 -5.01
CA TRP A 14 -1.18 12.59 -5.11
C TRP A 14 -1.68 13.90 -4.47
N GLN A 15 -2.92 14.31 -4.75
CA GLN A 15 -3.59 15.45 -4.13
C GLN A 15 -3.66 15.29 -2.61
N MET A 16 -4.00 14.09 -2.12
CA MET A 16 -4.05 13.84 -0.67
C MET A 16 -2.67 13.96 0.00
N ARG A 17 -1.60 13.44 -0.62
CA ARG A 17 -0.23 13.60 -0.08
C ARG A 17 0.19 15.07 -0.03
N ARG A 18 -0.08 15.84 -1.11
CA ARG A 18 0.17 17.29 -1.14
C ARG A 18 -0.61 18.01 -0.04
N LEU A 19 -1.91 17.71 0.11
CA LEU A 19 -2.75 18.30 1.15
C LEU A 19 -2.19 18.02 2.56
N MET A 20 -1.80 16.77 2.85
CA MET A 20 -1.24 16.40 4.15
C MET A 20 0.05 17.17 4.49
N VAL A 21 0.93 17.39 3.51
CA VAL A 21 2.14 18.20 3.71
C VAL A 21 1.78 19.66 3.93
N ILE A 22 0.81 20.22 3.19
CA ILE A 22 0.33 21.60 3.38
C ILE A 22 -0.28 21.77 4.78
N MET A 23 -1.14 20.84 5.23
CA MET A 23 -1.76 20.89 6.56
C MET A 23 -0.74 20.75 7.71
N HIS A 24 0.42 20.13 7.46
CA HIS A 24 1.51 20.10 8.43
C HIS A 24 2.21 21.47 8.56
N GLN A 25 2.19 22.29 7.50
CA GLN A 25 2.75 23.66 7.54
C GLN A 25 1.72 24.69 8.04
N LEU A 26 0.44 24.45 7.75
CA LEU A 26 -0.69 25.33 8.09
C LEU A 26 -1.69 24.55 8.94
N PRO A 27 -1.57 24.60 10.28
CA PRO A 27 -2.47 23.86 11.14
C PRO A 27 -3.91 24.39 10.99
N PRO A 28 -4.96 23.55 11.14
CA PRO A 28 -6.34 23.91 10.82
C PRO A 28 -6.85 25.20 11.48
N GLU A 29 -6.46 25.47 12.72
CA GLU A 29 -6.82 26.68 13.46
C GLU A 29 -6.29 27.98 12.83
N SER A 30 -5.23 27.88 12.02
CA SER A 30 -4.66 29.02 11.29
C SER A 30 -5.39 29.33 9.97
N ILE A 31 -6.36 28.49 9.58
CA ILE A 31 -7.07 28.59 8.29
C ILE A 31 -8.46 29.21 8.44
N ALA A 32 -9.14 28.99 9.57
CA ALA A 32 -10.49 29.50 9.78
C ALA A 32 -10.55 31.03 9.66
N GLY A 33 -11.49 31.53 8.85
CA GLY A 33 -11.71 32.96 8.60
C GLY A 33 -10.70 33.63 7.67
N LYS A 34 -9.71 32.90 7.14
CA LYS A 34 -8.68 33.43 6.24
C LYS A 34 -9.16 33.52 4.81
N ASN A 35 -8.65 34.50 4.07
CA ASN A 35 -8.92 34.66 2.65
C ASN A 35 -7.90 33.84 1.84
N VAL A 36 -8.38 32.97 0.98
CA VAL A 36 -7.57 32.02 0.23
C VAL A 36 -7.87 32.16 -1.25
N ILE A 37 -6.83 32.11 -2.08
CA ILE A 37 -6.97 32.02 -3.53
C ILE A 37 -6.30 30.74 -4.04
N GLU A 38 -7.00 29.97 -4.87
CA GLU A 38 -6.46 28.81 -5.58
C GLU A 38 -6.36 29.15 -7.07
N LEU A 39 -5.14 29.19 -7.58
CA LEU A 39 -4.82 29.51 -8.97
C LEU A 39 -4.76 28.21 -9.79
N GLY A 40 -5.40 28.19 -10.96
CA GLY A 40 -5.48 27.00 -11.80
C GLY A 40 -6.33 25.91 -11.13
N CYS A 41 -7.46 26.31 -10.55
CA CYS A 41 -8.16 25.47 -9.58
C CYS A 41 -8.72 24.15 -10.13
N GLY A 42 -8.97 24.02 -11.44
CA GLY A 42 -9.46 22.77 -12.02
C GLY A 42 -10.76 22.31 -11.35
N ASN A 43 -10.70 21.24 -10.56
CA ASN A 43 -11.84 20.73 -9.80
C ASN A 43 -12.01 21.35 -8.40
N ALA A 44 -11.18 22.32 -8.01
CA ALA A 44 -11.11 23.00 -6.70
C ALA A 44 -10.84 22.06 -5.51
N PHE A 45 -10.00 21.03 -5.70
CA PHE A 45 -9.71 20.08 -4.62
C PHE A 45 -9.14 20.76 -3.37
N PHE A 46 -8.12 21.60 -3.49
CA PHE A 46 -7.50 22.21 -2.31
C PHE A 46 -8.37 23.32 -1.73
N GLY A 47 -8.95 24.16 -2.59
CA GLY A 47 -9.89 25.20 -2.21
C GLY A 47 -11.08 24.64 -1.41
N GLU A 48 -11.65 23.52 -1.82
CA GLU A 48 -12.76 22.90 -1.08
C GLU A 48 -12.34 22.45 0.33
N HIS A 49 -11.13 21.89 0.50
CA HIS A 49 -10.62 21.51 1.82
C HIS A 49 -10.41 22.73 2.72
N PHE A 50 -9.81 23.81 2.20
CA PHE A 50 -9.67 25.05 2.95
C PHE A 50 -11.02 25.65 3.32
N SER A 51 -11.98 25.64 2.40
CA SER A 51 -13.35 26.13 2.65
C SER A 51 -14.04 25.35 3.78
N ARG A 52 -13.87 24.02 3.81
CA ARG A 52 -14.38 23.16 4.89
C ARG A 52 -13.74 23.42 6.26
N LEU A 53 -12.53 23.99 6.28
CA LEU A 53 -11.85 24.48 7.48
C LEU A 53 -12.27 25.91 7.86
N GLY A 54 -13.21 26.51 7.13
CA GLY A 54 -13.78 27.82 7.42
C GLY A 54 -13.07 28.99 6.76
N ALA A 55 -12.20 28.76 5.78
CA ALA A 55 -11.64 29.83 4.95
C ALA A 55 -12.63 30.36 3.90
N ASN A 56 -12.46 31.63 3.52
CA ASN A 56 -13.14 32.26 2.39
C ASN A 56 -12.30 32.04 1.13
N VAL A 57 -12.75 31.18 0.23
CA VAL A 57 -11.92 30.71 -0.89
C VAL A 57 -12.37 31.33 -2.21
N VAL A 58 -11.41 31.79 -3.01
CA VAL A 58 -11.61 32.20 -4.41
C VAL A 58 -10.85 31.22 -5.32
N CYS A 59 -11.59 30.49 -6.15
CA CYS A 59 -11.08 29.55 -7.12
C CYS A 59 -10.95 30.24 -8.49
N VAL A 60 -9.74 30.24 -9.06
CA VAL A 60 -9.43 30.92 -10.31
C VAL A 60 -8.98 29.91 -11.37
N ASP A 61 -9.55 29.98 -12.57
CA ASP A 61 -9.16 29.15 -13.71
C ASP A 61 -9.41 29.90 -15.02
N GLY A 62 -8.63 29.61 -16.07
CA GLY A 62 -8.84 30.17 -17.40
C GLY A 62 -9.94 29.45 -18.19
N ARG A 63 -10.41 28.29 -17.72
CA ARG A 63 -11.45 27.49 -18.36
C ARG A 63 -12.79 27.64 -17.65
N LYS A 64 -13.73 28.31 -18.33
CA LYS A 64 -15.10 28.52 -17.80
C LYS A 64 -15.80 27.21 -17.39
N GLN A 65 -15.58 26.12 -18.12
CA GLN A 65 -16.20 24.82 -17.83
C GLN A 65 -15.86 24.29 -16.43
N HIS A 66 -14.60 24.45 -15.99
CA HIS A 66 -14.16 24.07 -14.64
C HIS A 66 -14.93 24.86 -13.57
N LEU A 67 -15.05 26.17 -13.78
CA LEU A 67 -15.75 27.06 -12.86
C LEU A 67 -17.26 26.77 -12.81
N ASP A 68 -17.88 26.47 -13.95
CA ASP A 68 -19.29 26.09 -14.02
C ASP A 68 -19.55 24.79 -13.23
N ALA A 69 -18.66 23.80 -13.36
CA ALA A 69 -18.73 22.55 -12.59
C ALA A 69 -18.58 22.78 -11.08
N ILE A 70 -17.64 23.62 -10.65
CA ILE A 70 -17.47 24.01 -9.25
C ILE A 70 -18.74 24.71 -8.73
N ASN A 71 -19.26 25.70 -9.44
CA ASN A 71 -20.45 26.46 -9.03
C ASN A 71 -21.68 25.55 -8.88
N ALA A 72 -21.86 24.59 -9.80
CA ALA A 72 -22.95 23.61 -9.73
C ALA A 72 -22.82 22.73 -8.47
N ARG A 73 -21.61 22.26 -8.15
CA ARG A 73 -21.32 21.44 -6.96
C ARG A 73 -21.51 22.21 -5.66
N VAL A 74 -20.98 23.44 -5.58
CA VAL A 74 -21.06 24.31 -4.40
C VAL A 74 -22.50 24.73 -4.11
N SER A 75 -23.30 25.03 -5.14
CA SER A 75 -24.72 25.41 -4.96
C SER A 75 -25.57 24.30 -4.32
N GLN A 76 -25.12 23.04 -4.43
CA GLN A 76 -25.77 21.88 -3.80
C GLN A 76 -25.25 21.59 -2.38
N ALA A 77 -24.09 22.15 -2.01
CA ALA A 77 -23.43 21.92 -0.73
C ALA A 77 -23.68 23.09 0.23
N GLY A 78 -24.46 22.87 1.29
CA GLY A 78 -24.90 23.94 2.20
C GLY A 78 -23.82 24.56 3.11
N ASN A 79 -22.57 24.09 3.06
CA ASN A 79 -21.51 24.47 4.01
C ASN A 79 -20.16 24.80 3.35
N ILE A 80 -20.16 25.16 2.07
CA ILE A 80 -18.94 25.47 1.32
C ILE A 80 -19.00 26.93 0.87
N HIS A 81 -18.04 27.73 1.33
CA HIS A 81 -17.88 29.14 1.01
C HIS A 81 -16.77 29.32 -0.04
N MET A 82 -17.14 29.17 -1.31
CA MET A 82 -16.21 29.37 -2.44
C MET A 82 -16.82 30.30 -3.48
N LEU A 83 -15.99 31.19 -4.03
CA LEU A 83 -16.30 32.00 -5.21
C LEU A 83 -15.42 31.56 -6.37
N THR A 84 -15.92 31.67 -7.59
CA THR A 84 -15.16 31.37 -8.80
C THR A 84 -14.83 32.65 -9.60
N ARG A 85 -13.68 32.68 -10.26
CA ARG A 85 -13.25 33.77 -11.16
C ARG A 85 -12.59 33.21 -12.41
N LEU A 86 -13.01 33.71 -13.57
CA LEU A 86 -12.41 33.40 -14.86
C LEU A 86 -11.24 34.35 -15.10
N GLN A 87 -10.02 33.81 -15.22
CA GLN A 87 -8.81 34.59 -15.46
C GLN A 87 -7.83 33.75 -16.27
N ASP A 88 -7.27 34.34 -17.33
CA ASP A 88 -6.09 33.78 -17.98
C ASP A 88 -4.87 34.04 -17.08
N LEU A 89 -4.32 32.96 -16.54
CA LEU A 89 -3.22 33.00 -15.58
C LEU A 89 -1.86 33.15 -16.25
N ASP A 90 -1.78 33.09 -17.59
CA ASP A 90 -0.60 33.53 -18.30
C ASP A 90 -0.55 35.06 -18.36
N SER A 91 -1.70 35.74 -18.43
CA SER A 91 -1.78 37.21 -18.52
C SER A 91 -1.60 37.95 -17.18
N ASP A 92 -1.52 39.28 -17.22
CA ASP A 92 -1.54 40.12 -16.02
C ASP A 92 -2.84 39.92 -15.21
N PHE A 93 -2.69 39.86 -13.89
CA PHE A 93 -3.84 39.70 -13.00
C PHE A 93 -4.54 41.05 -12.78
N ASP A 94 -5.77 41.16 -13.23
CA ASP A 94 -6.59 42.36 -13.02
C ASP A 94 -7.52 42.17 -11.82
N ASN A 95 -7.38 43.04 -10.81
CA ASN A 95 -8.33 43.20 -9.70
C ASN A 95 -8.64 41.94 -8.87
N LEU A 96 -7.68 41.03 -8.68
CA LEU A 96 -7.86 39.86 -7.81
C LEU A 96 -7.70 40.17 -6.31
N GLY A 97 -7.11 41.31 -5.94
CA GLY A 97 -6.92 41.69 -4.53
C GLY A 97 -5.76 40.94 -3.85
N THR A 98 -5.79 40.85 -2.52
CA THR A 98 -4.76 40.18 -1.71
C THR A 98 -5.35 39.13 -0.78
N TYR A 99 -4.56 38.11 -0.44
CA TYR A 99 -5.00 36.92 0.26
C TYR A 99 -4.02 36.46 1.32
N ASP A 100 -4.52 35.88 2.41
CA ASP A 100 -3.67 35.30 3.46
C ASP A 100 -2.92 34.06 2.94
N TYR A 101 -3.60 33.23 2.14
CA TYR A 101 -3.01 32.04 1.52
C TYR A 101 -3.22 32.06 0.00
N VAL A 102 -2.12 31.91 -0.75
CA VAL A 102 -2.11 31.75 -2.20
C VAL A 102 -1.67 30.33 -2.53
N LEU A 103 -2.55 29.56 -3.17
CA LEU A 103 -2.29 28.18 -3.60
C LEU A 103 -2.03 28.19 -5.11
N ASP A 104 -0.81 27.86 -5.51
CA ASP A 104 -0.39 27.72 -6.90
C ASP A 104 0.16 26.30 -7.08
N LEU A 105 -0.75 25.34 -7.32
CA LEU A 105 -0.48 23.92 -7.16
C LEU A 105 -0.71 23.17 -8.46
N GLY A 106 0.38 22.79 -9.13
CA GLY A 106 0.30 22.01 -10.34
C GLY A 106 -0.05 22.84 -11.59
N LEU A 107 0.26 24.13 -11.60
CA LEU A 107 -0.10 25.07 -12.67
C LEU A 107 1.11 25.63 -13.40
N LEU A 108 2.11 26.14 -12.67
CA LEU A 108 3.19 26.98 -13.21
C LEU A 108 3.86 26.40 -14.49
N TYR A 109 4.08 25.10 -14.55
CA TYR A 109 4.73 24.41 -15.67
C TYR A 109 3.87 24.29 -16.95
N HIS A 110 2.59 24.68 -16.90
CA HIS A 110 1.70 24.79 -18.06
C HIS A 110 1.67 26.20 -18.66
N LEU A 111 2.35 27.17 -18.05
CA LEU A 111 2.33 28.57 -18.50
C LEU A 111 3.48 28.87 -19.47
N GLU A 112 3.24 29.76 -20.43
CA GLU A 112 4.27 30.23 -21.37
C GLU A 112 5.20 31.26 -20.71
N GLN A 113 4.69 32.03 -19.73
CA GLN A 113 5.45 33.07 -19.01
C GLN A 113 5.45 32.85 -17.49
N PRO A 114 6.06 31.76 -16.98
CA PRO A 114 6.01 31.39 -15.56
C PRO A 114 6.66 32.43 -14.62
N GLU A 115 7.63 33.21 -15.07
CA GLU A 115 8.26 34.26 -14.26
C GLU A 115 7.30 35.46 -14.10
N ARG A 116 6.57 35.84 -15.16
CA ARG A 116 5.46 36.81 -15.04
C ARG A 116 4.38 36.26 -14.12
N HIS A 117 4.10 34.96 -14.28
CA HIS A 117 3.45 34.08 -13.32
C HIS A 117 3.66 34.49 -11.86
N ILE A 118 4.88 34.21 -11.43
CA ILE A 118 5.35 34.39 -10.06
C ILE A 118 5.28 35.86 -9.63
N ALA A 119 5.58 36.80 -10.52
CA ALA A 119 5.45 38.23 -10.23
C ALA A 119 4.00 38.64 -9.98
N ASN A 120 3.03 38.07 -10.69
CA ASN A 120 1.60 38.31 -10.47
C ASN A 120 1.14 37.70 -9.16
N VAL A 121 1.55 36.46 -8.88
CA VAL A 121 1.30 35.77 -7.60
C VAL A 121 1.81 36.60 -6.42
N ALA A 122 3.01 37.14 -6.51
CA ALA A 122 3.58 37.98 -5.46
C ALA A 122 2.77 39.27 -5.19
N ARG A 123 1.98 39.76 -6.16
CA ARG A 123 1.07 40.91 -5.99
C ARG A 123 -0.22 40.55 -5.25
N LEU A 124 -0.58 39.27 -5.19
CA LEU A 124 -1.71 38.76 -4.41
C LEU A 124 -1.38 38.63 -2.91
N MET A 125 -0.13 38.86 -2.53
CA MET A 125 0.37 38.66 -1.18
C MET A 125 0.54 40.00 -0.46
N HIS A 126 -0.09 40.12 0.71
CA HIS A 126 0.26 41.10 1.74
C HIS A 126 1.40 40.56 2.63
N ASP A 127 1.88 41.34 3.59
CA ASP A 127 3.11 41.06 4.34
C ASP A 127 3.09 39.72 5.08
N ASP A 128 1.94 39.37 5.68
CA ASP A 128 1.74 38.12 6.41
C ASP A 128 1.32 36.93 5.51
N SER A 129 1.15 37.15 4.21
CA SER A 129 0.68 36.12 3.30
C SER A 129 1.67 34.96 3.17
N VAL A 130 1.11 33.82 2.80
CA VAL A 130 1.84 32.60 2.47
C VAL A 130 1.48 32.18 1.04
N LEU A 131 2.51 31.87 0.27
CA LEU A 131 2.39 31.15 -0.99
C LEU A 131 2.79 29.69 -0.79
N ILE A 132 1.96 28.77 -1.26
CA ILE A 132 2.34 27.39 -1.50
C ILE A 132 2.41 27.18 -3.00
N LEU A 133 3.63 27.02 -3.51
CA LEU A 133 3.92 26.83 -4.92
C LEU A 133 4.35 25.39 -5.17
N GLU A 134 3.76 24.71 -6.16
CA GLU A 134 4.12 23.35 -6.55
C GLU A 134 4.15 23.22 -8.07
N SER A 135 5.26 22.72 -8.60
CA SER A 135 5.46 22.62 -10.04
C SER A 135 6.31 21.42 -10.44
N LEU A 136 6.06 20.94 -11.66
CA LEU A 136 7.05 20.18 -12.43
C LEU A 136 8.23 21.10 -12.77
N VAL A 137 9.43 20.56 -12.64
CA VAL A 137 10.69 21.25 -12.92
C VAL A 137 11.58 20.41 -13.81
N CYS A 138 12.47 21.05 -14.56
CA CYS A 138 13.53 20.33 -15.27
C CYS A 138 14.74 20.11 -14.34
N ASN A 139 15.37 18.93 -14.43
CA ASN A 139 16.51 18.56 -13.60
C ASN A 139 17.78 19.28 -14.11
N PHE A 140 18.02 20.49 -13.57
CA PHE A 140 19.18 21.29 -13.93
C PHE A 140 19.68 22.14 -12.75
N ASP A 141 20.97 21.96 -12.42
CA ASP A 141 21.73 22.69 -11.41
C ASP A 141 22.19 24.06 -11.97
N GLY A 142 21.26 25.00 -11.99
CA GLY A 142 21.45 26.39 -12.41
C GLY A 142 20.23 26.96 -13.16
N PRO A 143 20.29 28.23 -13.60
CA PRO A 143 19.22 28.85 -14.37
C PRO A 143 19.03 28.11 -15.70
N TYR A 144 17.85 27.55 -15.92
CA TYR A 144 17.52 26.80 -17.13
C TYR A 144 16.00 26.68 -17.30
N ALA A 145 15.56 26.50 -18.54
CA ALA A 145 14.16 26.26 -18.85
C ALA A 145 14.02 25.39 -20.10
N VAL A 146 12.96 24.58 -20.14
CA VAL A 146 12.58 23.75 -21.28
C VAL A 146 11.24 24.26 -21.83
N THR A 147 11.18 24.56 -23.12
CA THR A 147 9.90 24.82 -23.79
C THR A 147 9.32 23.51 -24.30
N VAL A 148 8.07 23.24 -23.95
CA VAL A 148 7.30 22.08 -24.39
C VAL A 148 6.09 22.53 -25.19
N ASN A 149 5.71 21.74 -26.18
CA ASN A 149 4.39 21.89 -26.81
C ASN A 149 3.43 20.99 -26.05
N GLU A 150 2.31 21.53 -25.61
CA GLU A 150 1.29 20.78 -24.90
C GLU A 150 -0.05 20.92 -25.62
N SER A 151 -0.85 19.87 -25.65
CA SER A 151 -2.20 19.93 -26.20
C SER A 151 -3.07 18.97 -25.39
N GLY A 152 -4.20 19.44 -24.86
CA GLY A 152 -5.04 18.61 -24.00
C GLY A 152 -5.98 19.42 -23.13
N TYR A 153 -6.80 18.73 -22.35
CA TYR A 153 -7.83 19.36 -21.53
C TYR A 153 -7.27 20.03 -20.26
N ASP A 154 -6.17 19.52 -19.72
CA ASP A 154 -5.48 19.96 -18.50
C ASP A 154 -4.12 20.63 -18.78
N GLN A 155 -3.84 20.94 -20.05
CA GLN A 155 -2.54 21.47 -20.51
C GLN A 155 -2.54 23.00 -20.62
N SER A 156 -1.49 23.60 -21.19
CA SER A 156 -1.44 25.04 -21.52
C SER A 156 -2.67 25.56 -22.29
N LEU A 157 -3.01 26.84 -22.12
CA LEU A 157 -4.00 27.56 -22.94
C LEU A 157 -3.44 28.05 -24.28
N THR A 158 -2.11 28.13 -24.43
CA THR A 158 -1.42 28.66 -25.62
C THR A 158 -0.70 27.56 -26.45
N ASP A 159 -1.02 26.29 -26.17
CA ASP A 159 -0.37 25.08 -26.72
C ASP A 159 1.13 24.98 -26.45
N LYS A 160 1.68 25.88 -25.63
CA LYS A 160 3.09 25.95 -25.24
C LYS A 160 3.21 26.18 -23.75
N ALA A 161 4.21 25.55 -23.16
CA ALA A 161 4.57 25.81 -21.79
C ALA A 161 6.08 25.91 -21.62
N ARG A 162 6.51 26.63 -20.58
CA ARG A 162 7.90 26.76 -20.21
C ARG A 162 8.12 26.19 -18.81
N ILE A 163 8.89 25.11 -18.76
CA ILE A 163 9.20 24.39 -17.53
C ILE A 163 10.55 24.87 -17.01
N LEU A 164 10.54 25.54 -15.86
CA LEU A 164 11.73 26.09 -15.24
C LEU A 164 12.54 25.04 -14.47
N SER A 165 13.84 25.28 -14.31
CA SER A 165 14.64 24.56 -13.30
C SER A 165 14.30 25.05 -11.89
N PRO A 166 14.64 24.31 -10.83
CA PRO A 166 14.47 24.79 -9.46
C PRO A 166 15.10 26.17 -9.24
N CYS A 167 16.33 26.37 -9.70
CA CYS A 167 17.05 27.63 -9.55
C CYS A 167 16.34 28.80 -10.26
N SER A 168 15.73 28.56 -11.43
CA SER A 168 14.96 29.59 -12.14
C SER A 168 13.65 29.96 -11.44
N VAL A 169 12.93 28.98 -10.85
CA VAL A 169 11.73 29.26 -10.04
C VAL A 169 12.10 30.06 -8.80
N GLU A 170 13.16 29.65 -8.12
CA GLU A 170 13.69 30.28 -6.91
C GLU A 170 14.19 31.70 -7.17
N ALA A 171 14.88 31.93 -8.30
CA ALA A 171 15.28 33.27 -8.74
C ALA A 171 14.07 34.17 -9.03
N ALA A 172 13.06 33.67 -9.76
CA ALA A 172 11.85 34.44 -10.05
C ALA A 172 11.07 34.81 -8.79
N MET A 173 11.03 33.93 -7.78
CA MET A 173 10.45 34.25 -6.46
C MET A 173 11.27 35.35 -5.75
N ALA A 174 12.60 35.23 -5.72
CA ALA A 174 13.47 36.22 -5.10
C ALA A 174 13.37 37.60 -5.76
N ASP A 175 13.38 37.65 -7.10
CA ASP A 175 13.21 38.87 -7.89
C ASP A 175 11.84 39.53 -7.65
N SER A 176 10.84 38.73 -7.25
CA SER A 176 9.50 39.20 -6.88
C SER A 176 9.37 39.60 -5.40
N GLY A 177 10.50 39.68 -4.67
CA GLY A 177 10.54 40.05 -3.26
C GLY A 177 10.05 38.96 -2.31
N LEU A 178 10.11 37.69 -2.72
CA LEU A 178 9.71 36.56 -1.90
C LEU A 178 10.93 35.83 -1.33
N THR A 179 10.80 35.39 -0.08
CA THR A 179 11.67 34.37 0.52
C THR A 179 10.93 33.04 0.53
N PHE A 180 11.65 31.94 0.39
CA PHE A 180 11.05 30.61 0.25
C PHE A 180 11.81 29.54 1.03
N THR A 181 11.12 28.44 1.29
CA THR A 181 11.68 27.18 1.80
C THR A 181 11.23 26.06 0.89
N ASP A 182 12.17 25.27 0.39
CA ASP A 182 11.86 24.02 -0.31
C ASP A 182 11.36 22.99 0.71
N ILE A 183 10.13 22.51 0.51
CA ILE A 183 9.47 21.52 1.36
C ILE A 183 9.30 20.17 0.64
N SER A 184 9.99 19.99 -0.47
CA SER A 184 10.00 18.76 -1.26
C SER A 184 10.55 17.59 -0.42
N SER A 185 9.86 16.45 -0.49
CA SER A 185 10.29 15.23 0.18
C SER A 185 9.59 14.00 -0.41
N SER A 186 10.12 12.81 -0.10
CA SER A 186 9.54 11.52 -0.50
C SER A 186 8.09 11.32 -0.03
N ARG A 187 7.63 12.11 0.96
CA ARG A 187 6.23 12.12 1.41
C ARG A 187 5.26 12.65 0.36
N LEU A 188 5.73 13.47 -0.58
CA LEU A 188 4.94 14.02 -1.69
C LEU A 188 4.93 13.08 -2.91
N THR A 189 5.97 12.23 -3.05
CA THR A 189 6.13 11.30 -4.18
C THR A 189 4.93 10.37 -4.29
N SER A 190 4.30 10.28 -5.46
CA SER A 190 3.10 9.46 -5.70
C SER A 190 2.91 9.20 -7.18
N ALA A 191 2.52 7.98 -7.56
CA ALA A 191 2.38 7.58 -8.97
C ALA A 191 3.64 7.95 -9.77
N PHE A 192 3.52 8.76 -10.81
CA PHE A 192 4.64 9.23 -11.64
C PHE A 192 5.20 10.59 -11.21
N HIS A 193 4.89 11.07 -10.00
CA HIS A 193 5.39 12.33 -9.46
C HIS A 193 6.47 12.07 -8.42
N CYS A 194 7.69 12.57 -8.64
CA CYS A 194 8.83 12.40 -7.74
C CYS A 194 9.30 13.75 -7.17
N TYR A 195 9.45 13.81 -5.85
CA TYR A 195 9.88 15.00 -5.10
C TYR A 195 11.21 14.78 -4.35
N ASP A 196 11.78 13.58 -4.45
CA ASP A 196 13.01 13.16 -3.78
C ASP A 196 14.01 12.58 -4.79
N TRP A 197 14.52 13.46 -5.64
CA TRP A 197 15.45 13.13 -6.72
C TRP A 197 16.75 13.92 -6.58
N GLN A 198 17.80 13.46 -7.27
CA GLN A 198 19.12 14.08 -7.25
C GLN A 198 19.25 15.10 -8.38
N LEU A 199 19.67 16.31 -8.03
CA LEU A 199 19.92 17.38 -8.99
C LEU A 199 21.14 17.05 -9.86
N ASP A 200 21.00 17.22 -11.16
CA ASP A 200 22.04 17.07 -12.17
C ASP A 200 22.00 18.25 -13.16
N ARG A 201 22.53 18.09 -14.38
CA ARG A 201 22.51 19.11 -15.44
C ARG A 201 21.91 18.60 -16.74
N SER A 202 21.02 17.62 -16.66
CA SER A 202 20.45 16.94 -17.83
C SER A 202 19.37 17.76 -18.52
N GLY A 203 18.66 18.63 -17.79
CA GLY A 203 17.46 19.32 -18.26
C GLY A 203 16.28 18.38 -18.49
N LYS A 204 16.37 17.10 -18.08
CA LYS A 204 15.28 16.12 -18.21
C LYS A 204 14.09 16.51 -17.33
N LEU A 205 12.90 16.13 -17.75
CA LEU A 205 11.66 16.34 -16.99
C LEU A 205 11.29 15.16 -16.09
N HIS A 206 11.86 13.98 -16.35
CA HIS A 206 11.61 12.74 -15.64
C HIS A 206 12.85 11.86 -15.58
N ASP A 207 12.87 10.90 -14.66
CA ASP A 207 13.91 9.88 -14.56
C ASP A 207 13.76 8.80 -15.66
N ASP A 208 14.67 7.82 -15.69
CA ASP A 208 14.64 6.76 -16.69
C ASP A 208 13.44 5.79 -16.54
N ASN A 209 12.70 5.87 -15.42
CA ASN A 209 11.45 5.13 -15.18
C ASN A 209 10.19 5.95 -15.51
N GLY A 210 10.33 7.20 -15.97
CA GLY A 210 9.21 8.08 -16.29
C GLY A 210 8.60 8.82 -15.10
N LEU A 211 9.31 8.89 -13.96
CA LEU A 211 8.88 9.69 -12.81
C LEU A 211 9.26 11.16 -13.01
N TYR A 212 8.26 12.03 -13.13
CA TYR A 212 8.43 13.46 -13.35
C TYR A 212 8.94 14.17 -12.10
N PHE A 213 9.97 15.00 -12.31
CA PHE A 213 10.61 15.76 -11.26
C PHE A 213 9.75 16.96 -10.86
N ARG A 214 9.44 17.03 -9.56
CA ARG A 214 8.62 18.08 -8.99
C ARG A 214 9.28 18.69 -7.77
N LYS A 215 8.89 19.92 -7.48
CA LYS A 215 9.22 20.62 -6.25
C LYS A 215 8.01 21.33 -5.68
N MET A 216 8.01 21.49 -4.37
CA MET A 216 7.04 22.28 -3.63
C MET A 216 7.77 23.24 -2.71
N TRP A 217 7.36 24.51 -2.72
CA TRP A 217 7.92 25.56 -1.89
C TRP A 217 6.85 26.21 -1.03
N PHE A 218 7.28 26.68 0.13
CA PHE A 218 6.54 27.56 1.00
C PHE A 218 7.21 28.93 1.00
N ALA A 219 6.51 29.98 0.58
CA ALA A 219 7.08 31.31 0.38
C ALA A 219 6.30 32.43 1.09
N ARG A 220 7.01 33.52 1.39
CA ARG A 220 6.52 34.72 2.12
C ARG A 220 7.16 35.97 1.56
N LYS A 221 6.59 37.15 1.80
CA LYS A 221 7.26 38.42 1.53
C LYS A 221 8.57 38.53 2.33
N ALA A 222 9.62 39.05 1.70
CA ALA A 222 10.82 39.43 2.41
C ALA A 222 10.48 40.58 3.39
N ALA A 223 11.00 40.53 4.62
CA ALA A 223 10.84 41.64 5.55
C ALA A 223 11.56 42.89 5.01
N ASP A 224 10.93 44.07 5.15
CA ASP A 224 11.53 45.33 4.74
C ASP A 224 12.91 45.53 5.38
N ALA A 225 13.91 45.83 4.55
CA ALA A 225 15.33 45.92 4.93
C ALA A 225 15.68 47.17 5.75
N ASP A 226 14.70 47.96 6.19
CA ASP A 226 14.92 49.31 6.74
C ASP A 226 15.21 49.40 8.25
N ASN A 227 15.37 48.27 8.97
CA ASN A 227 15.93 48.34 10.33
C ASN A 227 16.58 47.02 10.82
N PRO A 228 17.90 46.81 10.62
CA PRO A 228 18.52 45.52 10.91
C PRO A 228 18.85 45.23 12.38
N GLU A 229 18.79 46.23 13.28
CA GLU A 229 19.53 46.15 14.56
C GLU A 229 18.71 46.02 15.86
N SER A 230 17.38 46.15 15.89
CA SER A 230 16.64 46.07 17.18
C SER A 230 15.67 44.90 17.38
N ALA A 231 15.46 44.03 16.39
CA ALA A 231 14.55 42.86 16.50
C ALA A 231 15.27 41.49 16.43
N THR A 232 16.52 41.49 15.96
CA THR A 232 17.14 40.31 15.34
C THR A 232 17.75 39.35 16.37
N ALA A 233 18.31 39.82 17.49
CA ALA A 233 18.97 38.92 18.45
C ALA A 233 17.97 38.10 19.28
N GLN A 234 16.93 38.74 19.82
CA GLN A 234 15.94 38.06 20.68
C GLN A 234 15.01 37.15 19.87
N ALA A 235 14.58 37.58 18.68
CA ALA A 235 13.78 36.75 17.78
C ALA A 235 14.59 35.57 17.22
N THR A 236 15.88 35.77 16.88
CA THR A 236 16.75 34.67 16.46
C THR A 236 17.03 33.71 17.60
N GLN A 237 17.19 34.19 18.83
CA GLN A 237 17.43 33.33 19.99
C GLN A 237 16.19 32.54 20.41
N ALA A 238 14.99 33.15 20.32
CA ALA A 238 13.72 32.44 20.49
C ALA A 238 13.50 31.39 19.38
N ARG A 239 13.79 31.74 18.12
CA ARG A 239 13.68 30.81 16.97
C ARG A 239 14.69 29.67 17.08
N LEU A 240 15.92 29.92 17.53
CA LEU A 240 16.93 28.89 17.80
C LEU A 240 16.52 27.97 18.95
N ALA A 241 15.86 28.49 20.00
CA ALA A 241 15.33 27.67 21.08
C ALA A 241 14.20 26.75 20.60
N THR A 242 13.27 27.28 19.78
CA THR A 242 12.19 26.50 19.17
C THR A 242 12.74 25.43 18.23
N LEU A 243 13.70 25.78 17.35
CA LEU A 243 14.33 24.81 16.43
C LEU A 243 15.11 23.72 17.18
N ARG A 244 15.75 24.05 18.30
CA ARG A 244 16.41 23.05 19.16
C ARG A 244 15.41 22.10 19.81
N SER A 245 14.27 22.61 20.26
CA SER A 245 13.19 21.77 20.80
C SER A 245 12.66 20.82 19.72
N GLN A 246 12.34 21.36 18.54
CA GLN A 246 11.85 20.57 17.40
C GLN A 246 12.88 19.52 16.94
N LEU A 247 14.17 19.84 16.97
CA LEU A 247 15.23 18.89 16.66
C LEU A 247 15.29 17.75 17.68
N ASN A 248 15.17 18.06 18.98
CA ASN A 248 15.12 17.03 20.02
C ASN A 248 13.87 16.14 19.90
N ASP A 249 12.72 16.72 19.59
CA ASP A 249 11.48 15.97 19.38
C ASP A 249 11.59 15.06 18.15
N ALA A 250 12.16 15.57 17.05
CA ALA A 250 12.43 14.79 15.84
C ALA A 250 13.44 13.65 16.07
N GLN A 251 14.49 13.89 16.86
CA GLN A 251 15.45 12.86 17.24
C GLN A 251 14.81 11.77 18.11
N THR A 252 13.92 12.16 19.03
CA THR A 252 13.17 11.24 19.88
C THR A 252 12.22 10.37 19.04
N GLU A 253 11.50 10.97 18.10
CA GLU A 253 10.62 10.24 17.20
C GLU A 253 11.40 9.33 16.24
N LEU A 254 12.55 9.77 15.72
CA LEU A 254 13.44 8.93 14.92
C LEU A 254 13.94 7.72 15.71
N ALA A 255 14.30 7.89 16.98
CA ALA A 255 14.69 6.78 17.85
C ALA A 255 13.53 5.79 18.06
N ARG A 256 12.31 6.29 18.27
CA ARG A 256 11.10 5.46 18.38
C ARG A 256 10.84 4.68 17.10
N GLN A 257 10.99 5.31 15.94
CA GLN A 257 10.82 4.66 14.63
C GLN A 257 11.87 3.58 14.39
N LYS A 258 13.15 3.84 14.72
CA LYS A 258 14.21 2.83 14.62
C LYS A 258 13.91 1.59 15.45
N THR A 259 13.42 1.77 16.68
CA THR A 259 12.98 0.64 17.52
C THR A 259 11.83 -0.13 16.88
N LYS A 260 10.82 0.58 16.34
CA LYS A 260 9.70 -0.06 15.64
C LYS A 260 10.15 -0.84 14.40
N TYR A 261 11.07 -0.29 13.60
CA TYR A 261 11.63 -0.98 12.43
C TYR A 261 12.38 -2.24 12.84
N ALA A 262 13.19 -2.19 13.89
CA ALA A 262 13.89 -3.37 14.40
C ALA A 262 12.92 -4.48 14.86
N THR A 263 11.79 -4.11 15.49
CA THR A 263 10.73 -5.07 15.84
C THR A 263 10.11 -5.70 14.59
N LEU A 264 9.77 -4.88 13.58
CA LEU A 264 9.18 -5.36 12.32
C LEU A 264 10.13 -6.27 11.53
N GLU A 265 11.43 -5.98 11.52
CA GLU A 265 12.45 -6.85 10.91
C GLU A 265 12.51 -8.21 11.60
N ALA A 266 12.48 -8.24 12.94
CA ALA A 266 12.44 -9.48 13.70
C ALA A 266 11.16 -10.29 13.43
N GLU A 267 10.00 -9.64 13.33
CA GLU A 267 8.73 -10.28 12.95
C GLU A 267 8.78 -10.84 11.52
N LEU A 268 9.37 -10.10 10.57
CA LEU A 268 9.51 -10.53 9.18
C LEU A 268 10.44 -11.75 9.06
N ASP A 269 11.54 -11.77 9.81
CA ASP A 269 12.47 -12.90 9.81
C ASP A 269 11.84 -14.14 10.48
N ALA A 270 11.05 -13.96 11.54
CA ALA A 270 10.26 -15.05 12.13
C ALA A 270 9.25 -15.62 11.11
N ALA A 271 8.52 -14.75 10.39
CA ALA A 271 7.57 -15.17 9.36
C ALA A 271 8.26 -15.88 8.18
N ARG A 272 9.46 -15.44 7.79
CA ARG A 272 10.28 -16.12 6.76
C ARG A 272 10.71 -17.51 7.20
N ALA A 273 11.13 -17.66 8.46
CA ALA A 273 11.50 -18.96 9.02
C ALA A 273 10.30 -19.93 9.06
N GLU A 274 9.12 -19.44 9.46
CA GLU A 274 7.87 -20.22 9.44
C GLU A 274 7.50 -20.65 8.02
N ASN A 275 7.57 -19.74 7.05
CA ASN A 275 7.28 -20.06 5.64
C ASN A 275 8.26 -21.10 5.09
N HIS A 276 9.55 -21.00 5.43
CA HIS A 276 10.54 -21.99 5.04
C HIS A 276 10.20 -23.38 5.60
N ALA A 277 9.84 -23.48 6.89
CA ALA A 277 9.42 -24.73 7.51
C ALA A 277 8.15 -25.32 6.84
N LEU A 278 7.17 -24.49 6.49
CA LEU A 278 5.98 -24.92 5.76
C LEU A 278 6.32 -25.43 4.35
N CYS A 279 7.26 -24.79 3.65
CA CYS A 279 7.73 -25.25 2.34
C CYS A 279 8.43 -26.62 2.43
N GLU A 280 9.26 -26.85 3.46
CA GLU A 280 9.87 -28.16 3.70
C GLU A 280 8.82 -29.24 4.00
N GLN A 281 7.85 -28.94 4.85
CA GLN A 281 6.74 -29.85 5.16
C GLN A 281 5.91 -30.18 3.91
N HIS A 282 5.62 -29.18 3.07
CA HIS A 282 4.92 -29.37 1.80
C HIS A 282 5.76 -30.20 0.80
N GLY A 283 7.08 -30.01 0.77
CA GLY A 283 8.00 -30.82 -0.01
C GLY A 283 7.94 -32.31 0.37
N GLN A 284 8.02 -32.60 1.68
CA GLN A 284 7.89 -33.97 2.21
C GLN A 284 6.52 -34.60 1.89
N LEU A 285 5.44 -33.82 2.00
CA LEU A 285 4.09 -34.28 1.63
C LEU A 285 3.97 -34.58 0.13
N THR A 286 4.56 -33.72 -0.71
CA THR A 286 4.57 -33.88 -2.17
C THR A 286 5.36 -35.11 -2.60
N GLU A 287 6.51 -35.36 -1.97
CA GLU A 287 7.32 -36.56 -2.21
C GLU A 287 6.58 -37.84 -1.80
N THR A 288 5.84 -37.80 -0.68
CA THR A 288 4.94 -38.88 -0.24
C THR A 288 3.83 -39.14 -1.27
N LEU A 289 3.22 -38.08 -1.80
CA LEU A 289 2.15 -38.16 -2.81
C LEU A 289 2.63 -38.72 -4.16
N SER A 290 3.91 -38.51 -4.52
CA SER A 290 4.49 -39.01 -5.78
C SER A 290 4.65 -40.54 -5.84
N ARG A 291 4.59 -41.23 -4.69
CA ARG A 291 4.76 -42.69 -4.59
C ARG A 291 3.50 -43.49 -4.99
N TYR A 292 2.36 -42.82 -5.14
CA TYR A 292 1.07 -43.42 -5.50
C TYR A 292 0.59 -42.85 -6.85
N SER A 293 0.22 -43.73 -7.78
CA SER A 293 -0.44 -43.25 -9.01
C SER A 293 -1.81 -42.64 -8.68
N THR A 294 -2.31 -41.72 -9.51
CA THR A 294 -3.64 -41.12 -9.34
C THR A 294 -4.74 -42.19 -9.25
N SER A 295 -4.66 -43.22 -10.09
CA SER A 295 -5.61 -44.35 -10.10
C SER A 295 -5.63 -45.12 -8.77
N GLU A 296 -4.47 -45.32 -8.14
CA GLU A 296 -4.40 -46.03 -6.86
C GLU A 296 -4.98 -45.21 -5.70
N ARG A 297 -4.79 -43.88 -5.73
CA ARG A 297 -5.39 -42.98 -4.75
C ARG A 297 -6.91 -42.97 -4.86
N GLU A 298 -7.43 -42.88 -6.08
CA GLU A 298 -8.87 -42.94 -6.34
C GLU A 298 -9.49 -44.27 -5.89
N GLN A 299 -8.80 -45.39 -6.15
CA GLN A 299 -9.25 -46.71 -5.71
C GLN A 299 -9.29 -46.84 -4.18
N ALA A 300 -8.26 -46.38 -3.48
CA ALA A 300 -8.22 -46.42 -2.02
C ALA A 300 -9.35 -45.58 -1.41
N LEU A 301 -9.57 -44.35 -1.91
CA LEU A 301 -10.65 -43.47 -1.45
C LEU A 301 -12.04 -44.07 -1.72
N ALA A 302 -12.25 -44.67 -2.90
CA ALA A 302 -13.51 -45.33 -3.23
C ALA A 302 -13.80 -46.52 -2.29
N THR A 303 -12.78 -47.32 -1.98
CA THR A 303 -12.90 -48.46 -1.06
C THR A 303 -13.24 -48.00 0.36
N ILE A 304 -12.59 -46.94 0.86
CA ILE A 304 -12.93 -46.37 2.17
C ILE A 304 -14.36 -45.82 2.17
N ALA A 305 -14.78 -45.13 1.12
CA ALA A 305 -16.15 -44.61 1.03
C ALA A 305 -17.19 -45.73 1.09
N GLN A 306 -16.94 -46.89 0.48
CA GLN A 306 -17.81 -48.07 0.58
C GLN A 306 -17.84 -48.63 2.01
N LEU A 307 -16.69 -48.75 2.68
CA LEU A 307 -16.61 -49.20 4.07
C LEU A 307 -17.34 -48.24 5.02
N VAL A 308 -17.16 -46.93 4.86
CA VAL A 308 -17.86 -45.91 5.67
C VAL A 308 -19.37 -46.00 5.48
N ARG A 309 -19.86 -46.20 4.24
CA ARG A 309 -21.30 -46.40 3.98
C ARG A 309 -21.83 -47.63 4.71
N ARG A 310 -21.10 -48.76 4.64
CA ARG A 310 -21.46 -49.98 5.37
C ARG A 310 -21.45 -49.75 6.89
N TYR A 311 -20.42 -49.10 7.42
CA TYR A 311 -20.32 -48.79 8.86
C TYR A 311 -21.48 -47.92 9.35
N ARG A 312 -21.88 -46.92 8.57
CA ARG A 312 -23.03 -46.06 8.91
C ARG A 312 -24.34 -46.84 8.99
N THR A 313 -24.51 -47.88 8.18
CA THR A 313 -25.71 -48.73 8.23
C THR A 313 -25.63 -49.82 9.31
N GLN A 314 -24.43 -50.34 9.56
CA GLN A 314 -24.17 -51.40 10.53
C GLN A 314 -22.76 -51.18 11.11
N PRO A 315 -22.64 -50.54 12.28
CA PRO A 315 -21.34 -50.27 12.89
C PRO A 315 -20.58 -51.57 13.21
N PHE A 316 -19.28 -51.56 12.98
CA PHE A 316 -18.39 -52.69 13.23
C PHE A 316 -17.04 -52.22 13.79
N ARG A 317 -16.36 -53.06 14.57
CA ARG A 317 -15.09 -52.74 15.22
C ARG A 317 -13.95 -52.90 14.22
N LEU A 318 -13.35 -51.78 13.82
CA LEU A 318 -12.31 -51.72 12.80
C LEU A 318 -10.90 -51.66 13.40
N GLY A 319 -9.97 -52.47 12.88
CA GLY A 319 -8.52 -52.28 13.02
C GLY A 319 -7.88 -51.92 11.68
N LEU A 320 -6.75 -51.22 11.70
CA LEU A 320 -5.96 -50.96 10.49
C LEU A 320 -4.60 -51.65 10.55
N PHE A 321 -4.15 -52.20 9.43
CA PHE A 321 -2.79 -52.73 9.28
C PHE A 321 -1.96 -51.76 8.44
N GLY A 322 -0.94 -51.17 9.05
CA GLY A 322 -0.09 -50.10 8.54
C GLY A 322 -0.30 -48.80 9.30
N ALA A 323 0.76 -48.26 9.89
CA ALA A 323 0.80 -46.95 10.57
C ALA A 323 1.88 -46.06 9.92
N GLY A 324 1.91 -46.03 8.59
CA GLY A 324 2.85 -45.24 7.80
C GLY A 324 2.25 -43.93 7.28
N GLU A 325 3.05 -43.20 6.51
CA GLU A 325 2.65 -41.94 5.85
C GLU A 325 1.38 -42.09 5.00
N HIS A 326 1.17 -43.26 4.39
CA HIS A 326 -0.04 -43.52 3.62
C HIS A 326 -1.29 -43.60 4.47
N THR A 327 -1.24 -44.29 5.61
CA THR A 327 -2.35 -44.34 6.58
C THR A 327 -2.69 -42.94 7.07
N HIS A 328 -1.66 -42.13 7.35
CA HIS A 328 -1.83 -40.72 7.71
C HIS A 328 -2.58 -39.95 6.62
N TRP A 329 -2.14 -40.06 5.37
CA TRP A 329 -2.80 -39.42 4.23
C TRP A 329 -4.27 -39.83 4.08
N LEU A 330 -4.60 -41.10 4.28
CA LEU A 330 -5.99 -41.59 4.22
C LEU A 330 -6.88 -40.96 5.29
N PHE A 331 -6.36 -40.74 6.51
CA PHE A 331 -7.12 -40.07 7.57
C PHE A 331 -7.41 -38.59 7.25
N GLU A 332 -6.53 -37.93 6.51
CA GLU A 332 -6.71 -36.53 6.12
C GLU A 332 -7.60 -36.34 4.90
N ASN A 333 -7.60 -37.32 3.99
CA ASN A 333 -8.21 -37.20 2.66
C ASN A 333 -9.45 -38.10 2.47
N SER A 334 -9.90 -38.77 3.53
CA SER A 334 -11.11 -39.60 3.50
C SER A 334 -11.89 -39.53 4.82
N GLU A 335 -13.08 -40.13 4.83
CA GLU A 335 -13.91 -40.24 6.04
C GLU A 335 -13.53 -41.43 6.94
N LEU A 336 -12.32 -41.98 6.82
CA LEU A 336 -11.84 -43.12 7.62
C LEU A 336 -11.99 -42.89 9.14
N SER A 337 -11.78 -41.65 9.59
CA SER A 337 -11.92 -41.25 11.00
C SER A 337 -13.32 -41.51 11.57
N VAL A 338 -14.37 -41.52 10.74
CA VAL A 338 -15.76 -41.75 11.18
C VAL A 338 -15.94 -43.14 11.79
N MET A 339 -15.16 -44.13 11.34
CA MET A 339 -15.28 -45.52 11.81
C MET A 339 -14.52 -45.77 13.13
N GLN A 340 -13.79 -44.77 13.63
CA GLN A 340 -13.00 -44.81 14.88
C GLN A 340 -12.21 -46.12 15.07
N PRO A 341 -11.16 -46.36 14.25
CA PRO A 341 -10.38 -47.59 14.36
C PRO A 341 -9.80 -47.78 15.77
N ARG A 342 -9.86 -49.01 16.28
CA ARG A 342 -9.45 -49.32 17.66
C ARG A 342 -7.95 -49.47 17.84
N VAL A 343 -7.26 -49.89 16.78
CA VAL A 343 -5.82 -50.15 16.79
C VAL A 343 -5.23 -49.97 15.39
N LEU A 344 -3.98 -49.52 15.35
CA LEU A 344 -3.11 -49.63 14.17
C LEU A 344 -2.07 -50.72 14.43
N LEU A 345 -1.94 -51.70 13.53
CA LEU A 345 -0.90 -52.73 13.60
C LEU A 345 0.21 -52.39 12.61
N ASP A 346 1.47 -52.39 13.05
CA ASP A 346 2.61 -52.10 12.17
C ASP A 346 3.80 -53.00 12.49
N ASN A 347 4.51 -53.47 11.46
CA ASN A 347 5.69 -54.32 11.63
C ASN A 347 6.88 -53.56 12.24
N ASP A 348 6.90 -52.24 12.13
CA ASP A 348 7.95 -51.40 12.66
C ASP A 348 7.86 -51.27 14.19
N ARG A 349 8.79 -51.94 14.88
CA ARG A 349 8.93 -51.94 16.34
C ARG A 349 9.10 -50.54 16.91
N ALA A 350 9.71 -49.61 16.17
CA ALA A 350 9.88 -48.25 16.62
C ALA A 350 8.55 -47.53 16.82
N LYS A 351 7.45 -48.01 16.22
CA LYS A 351 6.14 -47.37 16.30
C LYS A 351 5.23 -47.91 17.41
N TRP A 352 5.54 -49.05 18.03
CA TRP A 352 4.62 -49.76 18.95
C TRP A 352 4.27 -49.04 20.26
N HIS A 353 4.94 -47.93 20.56
CA HIS A 353 4.66 -47.08 21.72
C HIS A 353 3.93 -45.79 21.33
N LEU A 354 3.73 -45.56 20.02
CA LEU A 354 3.11 -44.36 19.49
C LEU A 354 1.60 -44.48 19.49
N ARG A 355 0.94 -43.33 19.46
CA ARG A 355 -0.50 -43.21 19.23
C ARG A 355 -0.72 -42.27 18.05
N TYR A 356 -1.69 -42.60 17.21
CA TYR A 356 -2.09 -41.75 16.09
C TYR A 356 -3.55 -41.31 16.29
N ARG A 357 -3.80 -40.01 16.49
CA ARG A 357 -5.15 -39.47 16.79
C ARG A 357 -5.88 -40.29 17.88
N ASP A 358 -5.15 -40.58 18.96
CA ASP A 358 -5.58 -41.42 20.08
C ASP A 358 -5.77 -42.93 19.80
N ILE A 359 -5.37 -43.42 18.65
CA ILE A 359 -5.39 -44.84 18.31
C ILE A 359 -4.02 -45.45 18.63
N PRO A 360 -3.92 -46.50 19.46
CA PRO A 360 -2.64 -47.13 19.75
C PRO A 360 -2.06 -47.84 18.53
N VAL A 361 -0.76 -47.67 18.30
CA VAL A 361 0.00 -48.45 17.32
C VAL A 361 0.65 -49.62 18.05
N THR A 362 0.42 -50.86 17.62
CA THR A 362 0.95 -52.05 18.32
C THR A 362 1.51 -53.11 17.36
N SER A 363 2.14 -54.14 17.92
CA SER A 363 2.67 -55.28 17.17
C SER A 363 1.55 -56.09 16.50
N PRO A 364 1.71 -56.60 15.27
CA PRO A 364 0.73 -57.49 14.63
C PRO A 364 0.39 -58.75 15.43
N GLN A 365 1.27 -59.15 16.35
CA GLN A 365 1.05 -60.31 17.24
C GLN A 365 -0.10 -60.08 18.24
N THR A 366 -0.45 -58.82 18.52
CA THR A 366 -1.56 -58.47 19.43
C THR A 366 -2.91 -58.51 18.73
N LEU A 367 -3.00 -58.86 17.43
CA LEU A 367 -4.23 -58.83 16.65
C LEU A 367 -5.41 -59.49 17.38
N ASN A 368 -5.17 -60.67 17.97
CA ASN A 368 -6.19 -61.44 18.66
C ASN A 368 -6.51 -60.93 20.07
N ASP A 369 -5.72 -59.99 20.60
CA ASP A 369 -6.01 -59.29 21.85
C ASP A 369 -7.06 -58.19 21.64
N TRP A 370 -7.26 -57.77 20.39
CA TRP A 370 -8.23 -56.75 20.01
C TRP A 370 -9.53 -57.37 19.54
N ASP A 371 -10.62 -56.86 20.10
CA ASP A 371 -11.98 -57.24 19.75
C ASP A 371 -12.42 -56.51 18.45
N LEU A 372 -12.17 -57.15 17.31
CA LEU A 372 -12.33 -56.60 15.96
C LEU A 372 -13.28 -57.46 15.10
N ASP A 373 -14.10 -56.78 14.29
CA ASP A 373 -14.93 -57.40 13.24
C ASP A 373 -14.26 -57.37 11.88
N VAL A 374 -13.51 -56.28 11.61
CA VAL A 374 -12.84 -56.03 10.33
C VAL A 374 -11.42 -55.54 10.59
N ILE A 375 -10.45 -56.06 9.85
CA ILE A 375 -9.12 -55.47 9.71
C ILE A 375 -8.89 -55.00 8.27
N LEU A 376 -8.56 -53.72 8.11
CA LEU A 376 -8.27 -53.11 6.81
C LEU A 376 -6.75 -53.00 6.61
N VAL A 377 -6.23 -53.65 5.58
CA VAL A 377 -4.82 -53.55 5.19
C VAL A 377 -4.61 -52.27 4.38
N SER A 378 -3.92 -51.31 4.99
CA SER A 378 -3.64 -50.00 4.41
C SER A 378 -2.26 -49.91 3.73
N SER A 379 -1.40 -50.92 3.88
CA SER A 379 -0.06 -50.92 3.32
C SER A 379 -0.04 -51.38 1.86
N ARG A 380 0.26 -50.49 0.90
CA ARG A 380 0.30 -50.81 -0.54
C ARG A 380 1.34 -51.86 -0.91
N HIS A 381 2.59 -51.69 -0.48
CA HIS A 381 3.71 -52.51 -0.95
C HIS A 381 3.67 -53.95 -0.42
N SER A 382 2.95 -54.18 0.66
CA SER A 382 2.86 -55.47 1.33
C SER A 382 1.42 -55.97 1.48
N GLU A 383 0.44 -55.36 0.80
CA GLU A 383 -0.99 -55.64 0.98
C GLU A 383 -1.29 -57.15 0.85
N ARG A 384 -0.77 -57.77 -0.20
CA ARG A 384 -0.96 -59.20 -0.48
C ARG A 384 -0.34 -60.09 0.59
N ALA A 385 0.95 -59.88 0.88
CA ALA A 385 1.68 -60.67 1.88
C ALA A 385 1.06 -60.54 3.28
N ILE A 386 0.66 -59.33 3.67
CA ILE A 386 -0.02 -59.07 4.94
C ILE A 386 -1.38 -59.76 4.96
N SER A 387 -2.18 -59.63 3.90
CA SER A 387 -3.52 -60.25 3.83
C SER A 387 -3.45 -61.77 3.88
N GLU A 388 -2.48 -62.39 3.18
CA GLU A 388 -2.23 -63.83 3.24
C GLU A 388 -1.82 -64.29 4.64
N GLN A 389 -0.93 -63.55 5.30
CA GLN A 389 -0.51 -63.84 6.67
C GLN A 389 -1.69 -63.71 7.65
N LEU A 390 -2.47 -62.64 7.56
CA LEU A 390 -3.65 -62.43 8.41
C LEU A 390 -4.67 -63.56 8.25
N ARG A 391 -4.90 -64.04 7.02
CA ARG A 391 -5.82 -65.19 6.77
C ARG A 391 -5.37 -66.47 7.44
N GLN A 392 -4.06 -66.64 7.68
CA GLN A 392 -3.52 -67.82 8.35
C GLN A 392 -3.55 -67.71 9.88
N SER A 393 -3.39 -66.51 10.43
CA SER A 393 -3.18 -66.29 11.87
C SER A 393 -4.38 -65.67 12.62
N ALA A 394 -5.34 -65.07 11.91
CA ALA A 394 -6.49 -64.41 12.52
C ALA A 394 -7.62 -65.38 12.86
N SER A 395 -8.52 -64.95 13.74
CA SER A 395 -9.78 -65.65 14.02
C SER A 395 -10.58 -65.88 12.72
N PRO A 396 -11.25 -67.04 12.53
CA PRO A 396 -12.12 -67.29 11.38
C PRO A 396 -13.29 -66.31 11.21
N THR A 397 -13.63 -65.58 12.28
CA THR A 397 -14.70 -64.59 12.30
C THR A 397 -14.25 -63.18 11.91
N LEU A 398 -12.93 -62.94 11.80
CA LEU A 398 -12.38 -61.63 11.44
C LEU A 398 -12.41 -61.43 9.92
N GLU A 399 -13.11 -60.38 9.46
CA GLU A 399 -13.08 -60.00 8.05
C GLU A 399 -11.78 -59.27 7.71
N ILE A 400 -11.12 -59.67 6.62
CA ILE A 400 -9.90 -59.03 6.13
C ILE A 400 -10.24 -58.23 4.88
N ALA A 401 -10.18 -56.90 4.99
CA ALA A 401 -10.40 -55.96 3.90
C ALA A 401 -9.07 -55.41 3.37
N THR A 402 -9.03 -55.09 2.09
CA THR A 402 -7.86 -54.55 1.38
C THR A 402 -8.24 -53.29 0.62
N LEU A 403 -7.35 -52.30 0.54
CA LEU A 403 -7.60 -51.03 -0.17
C LEU A 403 -7.40 -51.12 -1.68
N TYR A 404 -6.44 -51.92 -2.14
CA TYR A 404 -6.03 -51.95 -3.55
C TYR A 404 -6.47 -53.21 -4.28
N GLY A 405 -7.07 -54.19 -3.58
CA GLY A 405 -7.62 -55.40 -4.19
C GLY A 405 -6.56 -56.23 -4.92
N ARG A 406 -5.29 -56.16 -4.49
CA ARG A 406 -4.22 -56.95 -5.08
C ARG A 406 -4.28 -58.37 -4.52
N TYR A 407 -5.00 -59.25 -5.22
CA TYR A 407 -5.11 -60.67 -4.90
C TYR A 407 -3.84 -61.47 -5.24
#